data_AF-A0A8H6J093-F1
#
_entry.id   AF-A0A8H6J093-F1
#
_cell.length_a   1.000
_cell.length_b   1.000
_cell.length_c   1.000
_cell.angle_alpha   90.00
_cell.angle_beta   90.00
_cell.angle_gamma   90.00
#
_symmetry.space_group_name_H-M   'P 1'
#
loop_
_entity.id
_entity.type
_entity.pdbx_description
1 polymer ?
#
loop_
_entity_poly.entity_id
_entity_poly.type
_entity_poly.pdbx_seq_one_letter_code
_entity_poly.pdbx_strand_id
1 'polypeptide(L)'
;MATSIKGSVGGHLINEDLQLTQFIDNRANVEDLLQLLEDDASAGHRQVNTSLDLAPSFENDGLAETINKPPTSVLVDCLAALPLYQSENISVPSVAKLLDVLQTALSAPRKTDKELLSLLMVILRLAQNKTPALASEQTSHILPSPSDRVTPLGQGSTLPHRLLKLCSTTAEPVVREVISSIYFELSGSNPQRFVHHVGFGNAAGFLASRGIQVSQAELAEYQEQADDANINPMTGQLYSEEGRVEMPVMTQEEKEREAERLLRANGAVSVENPVAQFQQSGRFKELSDDES
;
A
#
# COMPACT_ATOMS: atom_id res chain seq x y z
N MET A 1 -19.24 -49.47 8.92
CA MET A 1 -17.79 -49.70 8.97
C MET A 1 -17.21 -49.30 7.64
N ALA A 2 -16.15 -48.49 7.67
CA ALA A 2 -15.64 -47.72 6.55
C ALA A 2 -14.99 -48.56 5.44
N THR A 3 -15.21 -48.17 4.18
CA THR A 3 -14.44 -48.62 3.03
C THR A 3 -13.74 -47.42 2.40
N SER A 4 -12.42 -47.54 2.29
CA SER A 4 -11.47 -46.56 1.77
C SER A 4 -11.63 -46.35 0.27
N ILE A 5 -11.66 -45.08 -0.16
CA ILE A 5 -11.40 -44.68 -1.55
C ILE A 5 -10.30 -43.61 -1.51
N LYS A 6 -9.12 -43.96 -2.03
CA LYS A 6 -8.00 -43.04 -2.29
C LYS A 6 -8.34 -42.21 -3.52
N GLY A 7 -8.33 -40.89 -3.37
CA GLY A 7 -8.27 -39.92 -4.47
C GLY A 7 -7.02 -39.06 -4.29
N SER A 8 -6.06 -39.22 -5.20
CA SER A 8 -4.83 -38.44 -5.29
C SER A 8 -5.14 -37.06 -5.87
N VAL A 9 -4.75 -35.99 -5.18
CA VAL A 9 -4.60 -34.65 -5.76
C VAL A 9 -3.17 -34.21 -5.48
N GLY A 10 -2.34 -34.25 -6.52
CA GLY A 10 -0.95 -33.83 -6.48
C GLY A 10 -0.81 -32.32 -6.63
N GLY A 11 0.03 -31.74 -5.76
CA GLY A 11 1.16 -30.91 -6.15
C GLY A 11 0.89 -29.55 -6.78
N HIS A 12 0.68 -28.53 -5.93
CA HIS A 12 1.10 -27.15 -6.19
C HIS A 12 1.41 -26.41 -4.87
N LEU A 13 2.34 -26.96 -4.09
CA LEU A 13 2.91 -26.35 -2.88
C LEU A 13 4.44 -26.35 -3.00
N ILE A 14 4.97 -25.75 -4.07
CA ILE A 14 6.41 -25.59 -4.23
C ILE A 14 6.64 -24.18 -4.77
N ASN A 15 6.78 -23.20 -3.86
CA ASN A 15 7.70 -22.06 -4.00
C ASN A 15 7.60 -20.97 -2.91
N GLU A 16 6.62 -21.00 -2.01
CA GLU A 16 6.57 -20.04 -0.90
C GLU A 16 7.56 -20.38 0.23
N ASP A 17 7.71 -21.68 0.53
CA ASP A 17 8.66 -22.14 1.54
C ASP A 17 10.11 -21.88 1.12
N LEU A 18 10.45 -21.92 -0.17
CA LEU A 18 11.85 -21.74 -0.60
C LEU A 18 12.35 -20.30 -0.40
N GLN A 19 11.48 -19.29 -0.56
CA GLN A 19 11.84 -17.89 -0.33
C GLN A 19 11.91 -17.55 1.16
N LEU A 20 10.99 -18.08 1.96
CA LEU A 20 11.06 -17.98 3.43
C LEU A 20 12.28 -18.73 3.98
N THR A 21 12.62 -19.90 3.45
CA THR A 21 13.79 -20.67 3.89
C THR A 21 15.09 -19.97 3.51
N GLN A 22 15.21 -19.36 2.33
CA GLN A 22 16.36 -18.51 1.99
C GLN A 22 16.46 -17.25 2.87
N PHE A 23 15.32 -16.69 3.28
CA PHE A 23 15.27 -15.58 4.24
C PHE A 23 15.68 -16.03 5.66
N ILE A 24 15.32 -17.25 6.06
CA ILE A 24 15.69 -17.89 7.34
C ILE A 24 17.16 -18.34 7.34
N ASP A 25 17.69 -18.84 6.23
CA ASP A 25 19.11 -19.21 6.10
C ASP A 25 20.01 -17.96 6.13
N ASN A 26 19.55 -16.84 5.55
CA ASN A 26 20.20 -15.55 5.76
C ASN A 26 20.06 -15.04 7.20
N ARG A 27 18.97 -15.38 7.90
CA ARG A 27 18.81 -15.07 9.33
C ARG A 27 19.83 -15.81 10.18
N ALA A 28 20.15 -17.07 9.87
CA ALA A 28 21.19 -17.83 10.56
C ALA A 28 22.59 -17.21 10.37
N ASN A 29 22.92 -16.77 9.14
CA ASN A 29 24.19 -16.06 8.88
C ASN A 29 24.25 -14.66 9.52
N VAL A 30 23.10 -14.00 9.69
CA VAL A 30 23.00 -12.71 10.40
C VAL A 30 23.07 -12.92 11.90
N GLU A 31 22.48 -14.00 12.44
CA GLU A 31 22.62 -14.38 13.85
C GLU A 31 24.08 -14.72 14.17
N ASP A 32 24.80 -15.45 13.30
CA ASP A 32 26.24 -15.69 13.47
C ASP A 32 27.07 -14.39 13.41
N LEU A 33 26.72 -13.42 12.56
CA LEU A 33 27.39 -12.10 12.52
C LEU A 33 27.03 -11.22 13.73
N LEU A 34 25.78 -11.26 14.20
CA LEU A 34 25.34 -10.56 15.40
C LEU A 34 26.00 -11.17 16.64
N GLN A 35 26.14 -12.50 16.68
CA GLN A 35 26.82 -13.22 17.75
C GLN A 35 28.31 -12.93 17.75
N LEU A 36 28.93 -12.78 16.58
CA LEU A 36 30.32 -12.33 16.47
C LEU A 36 30.52 -10.87 16.94
N LEU A 37 29.53 -9.99 16.69
CA LEU A 37 29.52 -8.61 17.17
C LEU A 37 29.20 -8.51 18.69
N GLU A 38 28.36 -9.39 19.22
CA GLU A 38 28.04 -9.50 20.64
C GLU A 38 29.20 -10.11 21.45
N ASP A 39 29.90 -11.10 20.88
CA ASP A 39 31.10 -11.69 21.49
C ASP A 39 32.23 -10.66 21.58
N ASP A 40 32.41 -9.81 20.57
CA ASP A 40 33.35 -8.66 20.61
C ASP A 40 32.91 -7.58 21.63
N ALA A 41 31.60 -7.41 21.88
CA ALA A 41 31.08 -6.50 22.90
C ALA A 41 31.22 -7.05 24.33
N SER A 42 31.27 -8.37 24.50
CA SER A 42 31.42 -9.04 25.80
C SER A 42 32.87 -9.02 26.33
N ALA A 43 33.86 -8.85 25.45
CA ALA A 43 35.29 -8.88 25.78
C ALA A 43 35.84 -7.60 26.43
N GLY A 44 35.01 -6.58 26.65
CA GLY A 44 35.40 -5.40 27.43
C GLY A 44 34.22 -4.49 27.66
N HIS A 45 34.08 -3.98 28.89
CA HIS A 45 33.12 -2.92 29.24
C HIS A 45 33.38 -1.62 28.47
N ARG A 46 33.04 -1.62 27.18
CA ARG A 46 32.72 -0.43 26.43
C ARG A 46 31.23 -0.56 26.18
N GLN A 47 30.42 0.17 26.94
CA GLN A 47 29.12 0.57 26.39
C GLN A 47 29.44 1.27 25.07
N VAL A 48 29.35 0.51 23.98
CA VAL A 48 29.42 1.07 22.65
C VAL A 48 28.07 1.77 22.51
N ASN A 49 28.00 2.99 23.04
CA ASN A 49 27.00 3.97 22.68
C ASN A 49 27.25 4.36 21.21
N THR A 50 27.09 3.40 20.30
CA THR A 50 27.02 3.69 18.87
C THR A 50 25.63 4.25 18.64
N SER A 51 25.53 5.58 18.71
CA SER A 51 24.64 6.25 17.80
C SER A 51 24.95 5.74 16.40
N LEU A 52 23.96 5.12 15.76
CA LEU A 52 24.04 4.82 14.34
C LEU A 52 23.83 6.18 13.64
N ASP A 53 24.86 7.01 13.70
CA ASP A 53 24.90 8.26 12.96
C ASP A 53 25.33 7.90 11.55
N LEU A 54 24.32 7.74 10.70
CA LEU A 54 24.54 7.45 9.29
C LEU A 54 24.81 8.74 8.51
N ALA A 55 24.63 9.91 9.13
CA ALA A 55 24.85 11.20 8.50
C ALA A 55 26.18 11.29 7.73
N PRO A 56 27.35 10.89 8.27
CA PRO A 56 28.63 10.95 7.54
C PRO A 56 28.71 9.95 6.38
N SER A 57 28.02 8.81 6.46
CA SER A 57 27.95 7.84 5.35
C SER A 57 27.07 8.34 4.20
N PHE A 58 26.18 9.29 4.49
CA PHE A 58 25.21 9.85 3.55
C PHE A 58 25.55 11.28 3.03
N GLU A 59 26.77 11.78 3.22
CA GLU A 59 27.16 13.16 2.84
C GLU A 59 27.45 13.37 1.35
N ASN A 60 27.65 12.31 0.57
CA ASN A 60 27.91 12.45 -0.87
C ASN A 60 26.59 12.45 -1.65
N ASP A 61 26.27 13.57 -2.31
CA ASP A 61 25.07 13.78 -3.15
C ASP A 61 24.86 12.70 -4.24
N GLY A 62 25.89 11.91 -4.57
CA GLY A 62 25.82 10.80 -5.54
C GLY A 62 25.24 9.48 -5.02
N LEU A 63 24.81 9.40 -3.76
CA LEU A 63 24.35 8.14 -3.16
C LEU A 63 23.08 7.59 -3.79
N ALA A 64 22.15 8.45 -4.20
CA ALA A 64 20.96 8.01 -4.88
C ALA A 64 21.24 7.43 -6.29
N GLU A 65 22.25 7.95 -7.00
CA GLU A 65 22.67 7.41 -8.30
C GLU A 65 23.49 6.12 -8.18
N THR A 66 24.05 5.88 -6.99
CA THR A 66 24.90 4.72 -6.68
C THR A 66 24.22 3.73 -5.77
N ILE A 67 22.95 3.92 -5.38
CA ILE A 67 22.27 3.07 -4.40
C ILE A 67 22.22 1.61 -4.82
N ASN A 68 22.15 1.36 -6.13
CA ASN A 68 22.15 0.02 -6.73
C ASN A 68 23.55 -0.48 -7.10
N LYS A 69 24.59 0.28 -6.75
CA LYS A 69 25.99 -0.03 -7.05
C LYS A 69 26.74 -0.29 -5.74
N PRO A 70 27.66 -1.25 -5.70
CA PRO A 70 28.58 -1.37 -4.57
C PRO A 70 29.46 -0.11 -4.47
N PRO A 71 29.80 0.36 -3.25
CA PRO A 71 29.51 -0.25 -1.95
C PRO A 71 28.14 0.13 -1.34
N THR A 72 27.43 1.10 -1.90
CA THR A 72 26.19 1.65 -1.32
C THR A 72 25.07 0.60 -1.19
N SER A 73 24.86 -0.22 -2.22
CA SER A 73 23.89 -1.33 -2.19
C SER A 73 24.13 -2.29 -1.01
N VAL A 74 25.39 -2.69 -0.78
CA VAL A 74 25.78 -3.57 0.33
C VAL A 74 25.49 -2.91 1.67
N LEU A 75 25.75 -1.61 1.82
CA LEU A 75 25.42 -0.88 3.04
C LEU A 75 23.92 -0.88 3.30
N VAL A 76 23.10 -0.62 2.28
CA VAL A 76 21.64 -0.63 2.41
C VAL A 76 21.13 -2.03 2.75
N ASP A 77 21.69 -3.08 2.15
CA ASP A 77 21.35 -4.47 2.47
C ASP A 77 21.73 -4.83 3.92
N CYS A 78 22.91 -4.41 4.39
CA CYS A 78 23.33 -4.59 5.77
C CYS A 78 22.40 -3.85 6.74
N LEU A 79 22.04 -2.59 6.45
CA LEU A 79 21.07 -1.83 7.25
C LEU A 79 19.70 -2.52 7.26
N ALA A 80 19.30 -3.10 6.13
CA ALA A 80 18.10 -3.89 6.00
C ALA A 80 18.19 -5.25 6.72
N ALA A 81 19.34 -5.64 7.27
CA ALA A 81 19.48 -6.82 8.13
C ALA A 81 19.43 -6.44 9.63
N LEU A 82 19.79 -5.21 10.00
CA LEU A 82 19.83 -4.74 11.40
C LEU A 82 18.44 -4.56 12.05
N PRO A 83 18.27 -4.87 13.35
CA PRO A 83 17.01 -4.71 14.08
C PRO A 83 16.74 -3.23 14.45
N LEU A 84 16.62 -2.35 13.44
CA LEU A 84 16.45 -0.90 13.62
C LEU A 84 15.18 -0.52 14.42
N TYR A 85 14.19 -1.41 14.48
CA TYR A 85 12.95 -1.22 15.25
C TYR A 85 13.18 -1.22 16.78
N GLN A 86 14.31 -1.74 17.25
CA GLN A 86 14.72 -1.75 18.67
C GLN A 86 15.82 -0.74 19.01
N SER A 87 16.36 -0.04 18.00
CA SER A 87 17.51 0.84 18.20
C SER A 87 17.08 2.19 18.76
N GLU A 88 17.60 2.56 19.93
CA GLU A 88 17.31 3.85 20.58
C GLU A 88 18.19 4.99 20.06
N ASN A 89 19.33 4.70 19.42
CA ASN A 89 20.32 5.70 19.03
C ASN A 89 20.33 6.01 17.53
N ILE A 90 19.15 6.18 16.92
CA ILE A 90 19.03 6.59 15.52
C ILE A 90 18.84 8.11 15.47
N SER A 91 19.67 8.78 14.67
CA SER A 91 19.61 10.23 14.46
C SER A 91 18.47 10.59 13.48
N VAL A 92 17.62 11.56 13.83
CA VAL A 92 16.56 12.08 12.94
C VAL A 92 17.10 12.55 11.58
N PRO A 93 18.20 13.34 11.51
CA PRO A 93 18.87 13.66 10.25
C PRO A 93 19.24 12.47 9.37
N SER A 94 19.59 11.31 9.98
CA SER A 94 19.89 10.10 9.21
C SER A 94 18.63 9.55 8.53
N VAL A 95 17.48 9.62 9.21
CA VAL A 95 16.18 9.21 8.63
C VAL A 95 15.79 10.15 7.48
N ALA A 96 15.93 11.46 7.66
CA ALA A 96 15.67 12.44 6.61
C ALA A 96 16.50 12.16 5.34
N LYS A 97 17.82 11.94 5.51
CA LYS A 97 18.71 11.57 4.39
C LYS A 97 18.30 10.27 3.69
N LEU A 98 17.88 9.24 4.44
CA LEU A 98 17.39 7.99 3.86
C LEU A 98 16.12 8.21 3.01
N LEU A 99 15.24 9.11 3.45
CA LEU A 99 14.02 9.48 2.71
C LEU A 99 14.35 10.28 1.44
N ASP A 100 15.32 11.19 1.49
CA ASP A 100 15.81 11.92 0.31
C ASP A 100 16.44 10.96 -0.73
N VAL A 101 17.21 9.98 -0.24
CA VAL A 101 17.78 8.91 -1.06
C VAL A 101 16.67 8.07 -1.69
N LEU A 102 15.61 7.72 -0.95
CA LEU A 102 14.44 7.01 -1.48
C LEU A 102 13.72 7.82 -2.55
N GLN A 103 13.47 9.11 -2.31
CA GLN A 103 12.82 9.99 -3.27
C GLN A 103 13.62 10.12 -4.57
N THR A 104 14.94 10.20 -4.46
CA THR A 104 15.83 10.30 -5.62
C THR A 104 15.92 8.96 -6.35
N ALA A 105 16.01 7.84 -5.64
CA ALA A 105 15.97 6.50 -6.23
C ALA A 105 14.63 6.23 -6.96
N LEU A 106 13.51 6.67 -6.39
CA LEU A 106 12.20 6.62 -7.04
C LEU A 106 12.07 7.55 -8.26
N SER A 107 12.97 8.53 -8.41
CA SER A 107 13.03 9.41 -9.57
C SER A 107 13.88 8.85 -10.70
N ALA A 108 14.70 7.84 -10.44
CA ALA A 108 15.61 7.27 -11.43
C ALA A 108 14.86 6.51 -12.54
N PRO A 109 15.19 6.73 -13.82
CA PRO A 109 14.50 6.11 -14.95
C PRO A 109 14.81 4.62 -15.16
N ARG A 110 15.85 4.07 -14.51
CA ARG A 110 16.31 2.68 -14.67
C ARG A 110 16.31 1.89 -13.36
N LYS A 111 15.38 2.19 -12.47
CA LYS A 111 15.22 1.46 -11.21
C LYS A 111 14.49 0.13 -11.43
N THR A 112 14.91 -0.91 -10.74
CA THR A 112 14.12 -2.13 -10.57
C THR A 112 13.43 -2.12 -9.22
N ASP A 113 12.25 -2.73 -9.13
CA ASP A 113 11.49 -2.77 -7.87
C ASP A 113 12.27 -3.52 -6.77
N LYS A 114 13.08 -4.53 -7.16
CA LYS A 114 13.95 -5.30 -6.25
C LYS A 114 15.07 -4.47 -5.65
N GLU A 115 15.65 -3.56 -6.43
CA GLU A 115 16.70 -2.65 -5.95
C GLU A 115 16.20 -1.69 -4.86
N LEU A 116 14.91 -1.35 -4.89
CA LEU A 116 14.29 -0.49 -3.87
C LEU A 116 13.90 -1.27 -2.60
N LEU A 117 13.80 -2.60 -2.68
CA LEU A 117 13.25 -3.42 -1.61
C LEU A 117 14.05 -3.27 -0.31
N SER A 118 15.38 -3.33 -0.36
CA SER A 118 16.22 -3.20 0.83
C SER A 118 16.06 -1.83 1.49
N LEU A 119 16.00 -0.76 0.69
CA LEU A 119 15.76 0.58 1.22
C LEU A 119 14.36 0.70 1.84
N LEU A 120 13.33 0.19 1.17
CA LEU A 120 11.97 0.16 1.70
C LEU A 120 11.89 -0.65 3.00
N MET A 121 12.64 -1.75 3.11
CA MET A 121 12.72 -2.55 4.32
C MET A 121 13.37 -1.78 5.48
N VAL A 122 14.43 -1.01 5.22
CA VAL A 122 15.02 -0.10 6.22
C VAL A 122 13.98 0.91 6.69
N ILE A 123 13.26 1.56 5.77
CA ILE A 123 12.21 2.53 6.11
C ILE A 123 11.08 1.88 6.92
N LEU A 124 10.67 0.65 6.59
CA LEU A 124 9.67 -0.10 7.35
C LEU A 124 10.14 -0.37 8.79
N ARG A 125 11.38 -0.81 8.98
CA ARG A 125 11.92 -1.06 10.33
C ARG A 125 12.02 0.22 11.15
N LEU A 126 12.33 1.34 10.50
CA LEU A 126 12.29 2.66 11.13
C LEU A 126 10.85 3.07 11.49
N ALA A 127 9.85 2.77 10.65
CA ALA A 127 8.43 3.04 10.95
C ALA A 127 7.89 2.19 12.10
N GLN A 128 8.42 0.98 12.28
CA GLN A 128 8.11 0.11 13.42
C GLN A 128 8.82 0.54 14.71
N ASN A 129 9.80 1.43 14.62
CA ASN A 129 10.47 1.97 15.80
C ASN A 129 9.51 2.90 16.55
N LYS A 130 9.40 2.70 17.87
CA LYS A 130 8.45 3.44 18.72
C LYS A 130 8.98 4.82 19.16
N THR A 131 10.13 5.26 18.67
CA THR A 131 10.67 6.60 18.96
C THR A 131 9.83 7.68 18.28
N PRO A 132 9.17 8.58 19.03
CA PRO A 132 8.22 9.55 18.47
C PRO A 132 8.86 10.56 17.52
N ALA A 133 10.13 10.92 17.74
CA ALA A 133 10.86 11.83 16.86
C ALA A 133 11.07 11.25 15.46
N LEU A 134 11.37 9.95 15.35
CA LEU A 134 11.55 9.27 14.06
C LEU A 134 10.21 9.12 13.34
N ALA A 135 9.16 8.72 14.07
CA ALA A 135 7.82 8.59 13.52
C ALA A 135 7.29 9.93 12.99
N SER A 136 7.55 11.04 13.69
CA SER A 136 7.19 12.39 13.23
C SER A 136 7.89 12.75 11.92
N GLU A 137 9.19 12.47 11.80
CA GLU A 137 9.98 12.75 10.60
C GLU A 137 9.50 11.91 9.40
N GLN A 138 9.23 10.62 9.62
CA GLN A 138 8.70 9.77 8.56
C GLN A 138 7.28 10.16 8.15
N THR A 139 6.45 10.54 9.12
CA THR A 139 5.07 10.96 8.88
C THR A 139 5.02 12.22 8.02
N SER A 140 5.87 13.21 8.29
CA SER A 140 5.89 14.47 7.52
C SER A 140 6.30 14.28 6.04
N HIS A 141 7.07 13.23 5.73
CA HIS A 141 7.56 12.95 4.37
C HIS A 141 6.74 11.89 3.61
N ILE A 142 6.25 10.85 4.29
CA ILE A 142 5.62 9.67 3.66
C ILE A 142 4.10 9.80 3.60
N LEU A 143 3.46 10.34 4.64
CA LEU A 143 2.01 10.50 4.65
C LEU A 143 1.59 11.69 3.76
N PRO A 144 0.49 11.58 3.00
CA PRO A 144 0.06 12.66 2.11
C PRO A 144 -0.27 13.95 2.89
N SER A 145 0.33 15.04 2.45
CA SER A 145 0.02 16.40 2.90
C SER A 145 -1.25 16.93 2.24
N PRO A 146 -1.87 18.02 2.74
CA PRO A 146 -3.01 18.65 2.08
C PRO A 146 -2.73 19.04 0.61
N SER A 147 -1.49 19.42 0.28
CA SER A 147 -1.09 19.73 -1.11
C SER A 147 -1.05 18.51 -2.03
N ASP A 148 -0.83 17.31 -1.49
CA ASP A 148 -0.87 16.07 -2.29
C ASP A 148 -2.31 15.68 -2.66
N ARG A 149 -3.30 16.19 -1.93
CA ARG A 149 -4.72 15.86 -2.11
C ARG A 149 -5.41 16.70 -3.18
N VAL A 150 -4.66 17.53 -3.93
CA VAL A 150 -5.19 18.24 -5.10
C VAL A 150 -5.51 17.29 -6.25
N THR A 151 -4.74 16.19 -6.37
CA THR A 151 -4.98 15.13 -7.35
C THR A 151 -5.27 13.81 -6.65
N PRO A 152 -5.89 12.82 -7.32
CA PRO A 152 -6.03 11.49 -6.74
C PRO A 152 -4.67 10.94 -6.28
N LEU A 153 -4.64 10.36 -5.07
CA LEU A 153 -3.40 9.81 -4.53
C LEU A 153 -2.84 8.72 -5.46
N GLY A 154 -1.52 8.72 -5.64
CA GLY A 154 -0.84 7.91 -6.66
C GLY A 154 -0.67 8.55 -8.06
N GLN A 155 -1.28 9.70 -8.34
CA GLN A 155 -1.14 10.35 -9.66
C GLN A 155 -0.15 11.52 -9.74
N GLY A 156 0.19 12.14 -8.60
CA GLY A 156 1.15 13.24 -8.51
C GLY A 156 2.63 12.82 -8.56
N SER A 157 3.51 13.77 -8.25
CA SER A 157 4.97 13.63 -8.39
C SER A 157 5.75 13.68 -7.07
N THR A 158 5.09 13.88 -5.94
CA THR A 158 5.71 13.87 -4.61
C THR A 158 6.01 12.45 -4.13
N LEU A 159 6.78 12.30 -3.05
CA LEU A 159 7.15 11.00 -2.49
C LEU A 159 5.91 10.13 -2.16
N PRO A 160 4.86 10.63 -1.46
CA PRO A 160 3.66 9.84 -1.19
C PRO A 160 2.98 9.32 -2.46
N HIS A 161 2.83 10.18 -3.48
CA HIS A 161 2.24 9.76 -4.75
C HIS A 161 3.08 8.68 -5.44
N ARG A 162 4.41 8.81 -5.44
CA ARG A 162 5.28 7.82 -6.09
C ARG A 162 5.26 6.47 -5.39
N LEU A 163 5.18 6.44 -4.06
CA LEU A 163 5.05 5.21 -3.29
C LEU A 163 3.71 4.52 -3.57
N LEU A 164 2.60 5.26 -3.53
CA LEU A 164 1.27 4.71 -3.84
C LEU A 164 1.15 4.28 -5.30
N LYS A 165 1.78 5.02 -6.23
CA LYS A 165 1.88 4.60 -7.64
C LYS A 165 2.67 3.29 -7.75
N LEU A 166 3.80 3.19 -7.05
CA LEU A 166 4.60 1.96 -7.05
C LEU A 166 3.79 0.76 -6.54
N CYS A 167 2.97 0.91 -5.51
CA CYS A 167 2.06 -0.15 -5.05
C CYS A 167 1.15 -0.70 -6.15
N SER A 168 0.60 0.18 -7.00
CA SER A 168 -0.34 -0.20 -8.06
C SER A 168 0.34 -0.68 -9.34
N THR A 169 1.55 -0.20 -9.64
CA THR A 169 2.26 -0.53 -10.89
C THR A 169 3.27 -1.66 -10.77
N THR A 170 3.76 -1.96 -9.56
CA THR A 170 4.78 -3.00 -9.35
C THR A 170 4.25 -4.38 -9.69
N ALA A 171 5.10 -5.18 -10.36
CA ALA A 171 4.87 -6.61 -10.57
C ALA A 171 5.30 -7.46 -9.36
N GLU A 172 6.08 -6.89 -8.43
CA GLU A 172 6.62 -7.58 -7.27
C GLU A 172 5.68 -7.44 -6.07
N PRO A 173 4.97 -8.50 -5.65
CA PRO A 173 3.99 -8.42 -4.57
C PRO A 173 4.63 -8.04 -3.22
N VAL A 174 5.89 -8.43 -3.01
CA VAL A 174 6.64 -8.12 -1.78
C VAL A 174 6.85 -6.61 -1.63
N VAL A 175 7.16 -5.91 -2.73
CA VAL A 175 7.35 -4.45 -2.70
C VAL A 175 6.06 -3.74 -2.33
N ARG A 176 4.93 -4.19 -2.89
CA ARG A 176 3.59 -3.69 -2.54
C ARG A 176 3.29 -3.89 -1.05
N GLU A 177 3.52 -5.09 -0.52
CA GLU A 177 3.28 -5.41 0.89
C GLU A 177 4.14 -4.55 1.84
N VAL A 178 5.41 -4.33 1.50
CA VAL A 178 6.32 -3.49 2.31
C VAL A 178 5.84 -2.04 2.32
N ILE A 179 5.50 -1.45 1.17
CA ILE A 179 5.02 -0.05 1.12
C ILE A 179 3.71 0.10 1.89
N SER A 180 2.75 -0.80 1.71
CA SER A 180 1.49 -0.77 2.47
C SER A 180 1.73 -0.96 3.97
N SER A 181 2.70 -1.79 4.36
CA SER A 181 3.10 -1.94 5.77
C SER A 181 3.67 -0.65 6.34
N ILE A 182 4.51 0.08 5.59
CA ILE A 182 5.04 1.39 6.03
C ILE A 182 3.89 2.35 6.35
N TYR A 183 2.94 2.50 5.41
CA TYR A 183 1.78 3.37 5.64
C TYR A 183 0.91 2.93 6.80
N PHE A 184 0.72 1.62 6.99
CA PHE A 184 -0.06 1.08 8.09
C PHE A 184 0.58 1.36 9.46
N GLU A 185 1.89 1.15 9.58
CA GLU A 185 2.64 1.42 10.82
C GLU A 185 2.64 2.93 11.15
N LEU A 186 2.89 3.80 10.16
CA LEU A 186 2.80 5.25 10.35
C LEU A 186 1.38 5.74 10.67
N SER A 187 0.37 4.96 10.29
CA SER A 187 -1.03 5.21 10.68
C SER A 187 -1.35 4.66 12.07
N GLY A 188 -0.35 4.26 12.85
CA GLY A 188 -0.51 3.71 14.20
C GLY A 188 -1.14 2.32 14.20
N SER A 189 -0.96 1.54 13.14
CA SER A 189 -1.57 0.21 12.98
C SER A 189 -3.11 0.23 13.10
N ASN A 190 -3.74 1.36 12.79
CA ASN A 190 -5.18 1.53 12.81
C ASN A 190 -5.74 1.51 11.37
N PRO A 191 -6.66 0.58 11.04
CA PRO A 191 -7.21 0.47 9.68
C PRO A 191 -7.95 1.73 9.21
N GLN A 192 -8.72 2.38 10.08
CA GLN A 192 -9.49 3.58 9.73
C GLN A 192 -8.55 4.74 9.41
N ARG A 193 -7.54 4.95 10.26
CA ARG A 193 -6.52 5.98 10.05
C ARG A 193 -5.68 5.71 8.81
N PHE A 194 -5.38 4.45 8.54
CA PHE A 194 -4.68 4.04 7.32
C PHE A 194 -5.50 4.39 6.07
N VAL A 195 -6.78 4.01 6.02
CA VAL A 195 -7.68 4.36 4.90
C VAL A 195 -7.81 5.87 4.76
N HIS A 196 -7.92 6.62 5.86
CA HIS A 196 -7.96 8.08 5.85
C HIS A 196 -6.72 8.71 5.20
N HIS A 197 -5.53 8.16 5.45
CA HIS A 197 -4.29 8.67 4.87
C HIS A 197 -4.15 8.32 3.38
N VAL A 198 -4.39 7.07 2.97
CA VAL A 198 -4.05 6.61 1.62
C VAL A 198 -5.23 6.45 0.66
N GLY A 199 -6.46 6.50 1.16
CA GLY A 199 -7.67 6.18 0.43
C GLY A 199 -7.96 4.67 0.36
N PHE A 200 -9.23 4.30 0.38
CA PHE A 200 -9.68 2.92 0.41
C PHE A 200 -9.24 2.14 -0.82
N GLY A 201 -9.19 2.77 -2.00
CA GLY A 201 -8.70 2.12 -3.22
C GLY A 201 -7.27 1.59 -3.09
N ASN A 202 -6.39 2.35 -2.42
CA ASN A 202 -5.00 1.94 -2.17
C ASN A 202 -4.87 0.98 -0.97
N ALA A 203 -5.75 1.10 0.03
CA ALA A 203 -5.71 0.31 1.26
C ALA A 203 -6.35 -1.08 1.13
N ALA A 204 -7.40 -1.21 0.31
CA ALA A 204 -8.30 -2.38 0.31
C ALA A 204 -7.57 -3.70 0.07
N GLY A 205 -6.62 -3.73 -0.87
CA GLY A 205 -5.86 -4.96 -1.17
C GLY A 205 -5.03 -5.45 0.01
N PHE A 206 -4.40 -4.53 0.74
CA PHE A 206 -3.59 -4.85 1.92
C PHE A 206 -4.44 -5.21 3.14
N LEU A 207 -5.54 -4.50 3.35
CA LEU A 207 -6.48 -4.85 4.44
C LEU A 207 -7.09 -6.23 4.21
N ALA A 208 -7.48 -6.53 2.98
CA ALA A 208 -8.01 -7.84 2.60
C ALA A 208 -6.98 -8.97 2.77
N SER A 209 -5.71 -8.76 2.39
CA SER A 209 -4.66 -9.78 2.57
C SER A 209 -4.39 -10.10 4.05
N ARG A 210 -4.65 -9.14 4.95
CA ARG A 210 -4.57 -9.33 6.41
C ARG A 210 -5.88 -9.73 7.08
N GLY A 211 -6.94 -9.97 6.31
CA GLY A 211 -8.26 -10.33 6.83
C GLY A 211 -8.95 -9.21 7.63
N ILE A 212 -8.52 -7.96 7.46
CA ILE A 212 -9.09 -6.80 8.13
C ILE A 212 -10.25 -6.28 7.27
N GLN A 213 -11.45 -6.27 7.84
CA GLN A 213 -12.62 -5.68 7.22
C GLN A 213 -12.88 -4.32 7.83
N VAL A 214 -13.07 -3.33 6.97
CA VAL A 214 -13.43 -1.96 7.34
C VAL A 214 -14.75 -1.65 6.67
N SER A 215 -15.77 -1.34 7.47
CA SER A 215 -17.09 -0.97 6.97
C SER A 215 -17.12 0.51 6.54
N GLN A 216 -18.01 0.84 5.61
CA GLN A 216 -18.22 2.24 5.22
C GLN A 216 -18.76 3.09 6.37
N ALA A 217 -19.50 2.49 7.30
CA ALA A 217 -20.03 3.20 8.47
C ALA A 217 -18.90 3.64 9.40
N GLU A 218 -17.94 2.76 9.69
CA GLU A 218 -16.78 3.09 10.54
C GLU A 218 -15.88 4.14 9.89
N LEU A 219 -15.73 4.11 8.56
CA LEU A 219 -15.00 5.14 7.84
C LEU A 219 -15.68 6.50 7.91
N ALA A 220 -17.01 6.53 7.72
CA ALA A 220 -17.78 7.77 7.82
C ALA A 220 -17.70 8.37 9.24
N GLU A 221 -17.86 7.53 10.26
CA GLU A 221 -17.73 7.95 11.67
C GLU A 221 -16.33 8.50 11.96
N TYR A 222 -15.27 7.85 11.47
CA TYR A 222 -13.91 8.35 11.64
C TYR A 222 -13.68 9.68 10.92
N GLN A 223 -14.22 9.86 9.71
CA GLN A 223 -14.11 11.13 8.97
C GLN A 223 -14.82 12.29 9.67
N GLU A 224 -15.99 12.05 10.28
CA GLU A 224 -16.69 13.04 11.09
C GLU A 224 -15.87 13.44 12.33
N GLN A 225 -15.18 12.49 12.96
CA GLN A 225 -14.33 12.74 14.12
C GLN A 225 -13.00 13.44 13.78
N ALA A 226 -12.47 13.18 12.58
CA ALA A 226 -11.17 13.71 12.14
C ALA A 226 -11.24 15.19 11.68
N ASP A 227 -12.42 15.80 11.66
CA ASP A 227 -12.67 17.19 11.19
C ASP A 227 -12.22 17.45 9.73
N ASP A 228 -12.05 16.37 8.97
CA ASP A 228 -11.48 16.31 7.61
C ASP A 228 -12.54 15.83 6.59
N ALA A 229 -13.79 16.29 6.75
CA ALA A 229 -14.93 15.91 5.92
C ALA A 229 -14.81 16.28 4.43
N ASN A 230 -13.79 17.06 4.06
CA ASN A 230 -13.53 17.48 2.68
C ASN A 230 -12.68 16.49 1.88
N ILE A 231 -12.30 15.34 2.45
CA ILE A 231 -11.48 14.33 1.77
C ILE A 231 -12.35 13.18 1.25
N ASN A 232 -12.18 12.82 -0.02
CA ASN A 232 -12.80 11.63 -0.58
C ASN A 232 -12.10 10.36 -0.04
N PRO A 233 -12.81 9.50 0.71
CA PRO A 233 -12.21 8.30 1.31
C PRO A 233 -11.78 7.25 0.28
N MET A 234 -12.26 7.31 -0.96
CA MET A 234 -11.88 6.37 -2.02
C MET A 234 -10.55 6.75 -2.68
N THR A 235 -10.42 8.00 -3.10
CA THR A 235 -9.27 8.52 -3.89
C THR A 235 -8.23 9.21 -3.03
N GLY A 236 -8.59 9.64 -1.82
CA GLY A 236 -7.79 10.48 -0.95
C GLY A 236 -7.67 11.95 -1.42
N GLN A 237 -8.36 12.33 -2.49
CA GLN A 237 -8.40 13.69 -3.04
C GLN A 237 -9.34 14.58 -2.22
N LEU A 238 -9.13 15.90 -2.25
CA LEU A 238 -10.10 16.86 -1.73
C LEU A 238 -11.32 16.95 -2.66
N TYR A 239 -12.53 16.89 -2.10
CA TYR A 239 -13.77 17.02 -2.88
C TYR A 239 -13.86 18.34 -3.66
N SER A 240 -13.26 19.42 -3.15
CA SER A 240 -13.20 20.71 -3.83
C SER A 240 -12.38 20.69 -5.13
N GLU A 241 -11.42 19.78 -5.23
CA GLU A 241 -10.50 19.64 -6.37
C GLU A 241 -10.95 18.52 -7.34
N GLU A 242 -11.99 17.76 -6.98
CA GLU A 242 -12.53 16.75 -7.87
C GLU A 242 -13.18 17.39 -9.09
N GLY A 243 -12.70 16.98 -10.27
CA GLY A 243 -13.30 17.39 -11.53
C GLY A 243 -14.75 16.92 -11.56
N ARG A 244 -15.68 17.85 -11.80
CA ARG A 244 -17.07 17.49 -12.09
C ARG A 244 -17.06 16.66 -13.37
N VAL A 245 -17.41 15.39 -13.26
CA VAL A 245 -17.66 14.55 -14.44
C VAL A 245 -18.87 15.17 -15.14
N GLU A 246 -18.64 15.81 -16.28
CA GLU A 246 -19.71 16.21 -17.19
C GLU A 246 -20.33 14.94 -17.77
N MET A 247 -21.26 14.38 -17.00
CA MET A 247 -22.11 13.31 -17.49
C MET A 247 -23.00 13.90 -18.57
N PRO A 248 -23.11 13.27 -19.75
CA PRO A 248 -24.10 13.65 -20.73
C PRO A 248 -25.48 13.72 -20.07
N VAL A 249 -26.25 14.75 -20.37
CA VAL A 249 -27.63 14.87 -19.88
C VAL A 249 -28.45 13.78 -20.56
N MET A 250 -28.47 12.60 -19.96
CA MET A 250 -29.30 11.48 -20.41
C MET A 250 -30.73 11.72 -19.94
N THR A 251 -31.67 11.50 -20.85
CA THR A 251 -33.09 11.47 -20.50
C THR A 251 -33.39 10.33 -19.52
N GLN A 252 -34.49 10.42 -18.78
CA GLN A 252 -34.87 9.38 -17.82
C GLN A 252 -35.04 8.01 -18.50
N GLU A 253 -35.57 7.99 -19.72
CA GLU A 253 -35.72 6.77 -20.54
C GLU A 253 -34.36 6.18 -20.97
N GLU A 254 -33.39 7.02 -21.29
CA GLU A 254 -32.01 6.57 -21.59
C GLU A 254 -31.30 6.03 -20.36
N LYS A 255 -31.49 6.67 -19.19
CA LYS A 255 -30.97 6.17 -17.92
C LYS A 255 -31.54 4.79 -17.58
N GLU A 256 -32.83 4.59 -17.82
CA GLU A 256 -33.49 3.29 -17.58
C GLU A 256 -32.98 2.21 -18.54
N ARG A 257 -32.81 2.52 -19.83
CA ARG A 257 -32.22 1.59 -20.80
C ARG A 257 -30.77 1.23 -20.47
N GLU A 258 -29.97 2.20 -20.02
CA GLU A 258 -28.59 1.96 -19.64
C GLU A 258 -28.48 1.19 -18.32
N ALA A 259 -29.36 1.48 -17.35
CA ALA A 259 -29.49 0.70 -16.13
C ALA A 259 -29.88 -0.75 -16.43
N GLU A 260 -30.85 -1.01 -17.31
CA GLU A 260 -31.21 -2.36 -17.76
C GLU A 260 -30.03 -3.08 -18.42
N ARG A 261 -29.26 -2.38 -19.26
CA ARG A 261 -28.06 -2.93 -19.90
C ARG A 261 -26.99 -3.30 -18.86
N LEU A 262 -26.71 -2.42 -17.89
CA LEU A 262 -25.72 -2.67 -16.84
C LEU A 262 -26.17 -3.78 -15.89
N LEU A 263 -27.46 -3.84 -15.56
CA LEU A 263 -28.05 -4.90 -14.74
C LEU A 263 -27.90 -6.28 -15.41
N ARG A 264 -28.14 -6.34 -16.73
CA ARG A 264 -27.90 -7.54 -17.55
C ARG A 264 -26.42 -7.90 -17.62
N ALA A 265 -25.54 -6.92 -17.77
CA ALA A 265 -24.09 -7.14 -17.84
C ALA A 265 -23.49 -7.62 -16.51
N ASN A 266 -24.00 -7.14 -15.37
CA ASN A 266 -23.55 -7.51 -14.03
C ASN A 266 -24.19 -8.82 -13.52
N GLY A 267 -25.04 -9.48 -14.32
CA GLY A 267 -25.56 -10.82 -14.02
C GLY A 267 -26.51 -10.91 -12.82
N ALA A 268 -26.96 -9.78 -12.27
CA ALA A 268 -27.70 -9.72 -11.01
C ALA A 268 -29.20 -10.09 -11.15
N VAL A 269 -29.80 -9.95 -12.33
CA VAL A 269 -31.23 -10.23 -12.55
C VAL A 269 -31.49 -10.69 -14.00
N SER A 270 -31.94 -11.93 -14.17
CA SER A 270 -32.47 -12.49 -15.44
C SER A 270 -34.00 -12.33 -15.51
N VAL A 271 -34.50 -11.13 -15.26
CA VAL A 271 -35.93 -10.82 -15.41
C VAL A 271 -36.03 -9.69 -16.40
N GLU A 272 -36.50 -10.01 -17.60
CA GLU A 272 -36.77 -9.01 -18.62
C GLU A 272 -37.94 -8.14 -18.16
N ASN A 273 -37.85 -6.84 -18.47
CA ASN A 273 -38.96 -5.92 -18.27
C ASN A 273 -40.22 -6.49 -18.95
N PRO A 274 -41.32 -6.75 -18.20
CA PRO A 274 -42.50 -7.38 -18.75
C PRO A 274 -43.07 -6.59 -19.94
N VAL A 275 -42.91 -5.27 -19.96
CA VAL A 275 -43.32 -4.40 -21.09
C VAL A 275 -42.55 -4.71 -22.37
N ALA A 276 -41.25 -5.02 -22.28
CA ALA A 276 -40.44 -5.44 -23.42
C ALA A 276 -40.81 -6.84 -23.91
N GLN A 277 -41.16 -7.76 -22.99
CA GLN A 277 -41.72 -9.07 -23.35
C GLN A 277 -43.07 -8.95 -24.06
N PHE A 278 -43.92 -8.01 -23.65
CA PHE A 278 -45.20 -7.76 -24.30
C PHE A 278 -45.06 -7.11 -25.68
N GLN A 279 -44.05 -6.28 -25.90
CA GLN A 279 -43.70 -5.75 -27.24
C GLN A 279 -43.17 -6.84 -28.18
N GLN A 280 -42.28 -7.71 -27.71
CA GLN A 280 -41.72 -8.80 -28.53
C GLN A 280 -42.73 -9.92 -28.83
N SER A 281 -43.68 -10.17 -27.92
CA SER A 281 -44.75 -11.15 -28.12
C SER A 281 -45.89 -10.66 -29.03
N GLY A 282 -45.82 -9.42 -29.54
CA GLY A 282 -46.78 -8.88 -30.51
C GLY A 282 -48.21 -8.74 -29.98
N ARG A 283 -48.40 -8.73 -28.65
CA ARG A 283 -49.71 -8.83 -28.01
C ARG A 283 -50.19 -7.46 -27.51
N PHE A 284 -50.16 -6.44 -28.37
CA PHE A 284 -50.90 -5.21 -28.11
C PHE A 284 -52.39 -5.46 -28.34
N LYS A 285 -53.19 -5.34 -27.28
CA LYS A 285 -54.64 -5.18 -27.42
C LYS A 285 -54.92 -3.70 -27.16
N GLU A 286 -54.99 -2.91 -28.23
CA GLU A 286 -55.53 -1.55 -28.13
C GLU A 286 -56.97 -1.68 -27.61
N LEU A 287 -57.23 -1.12 -26.44
CA LEU A 287 -58.59 -0.90 -25.98
C LEU A 287 -59.13 0.23 -26.84
N SER A 288 -60.14 -0.08 -27.66
CA SER A 288 -60.94 0.94 -28.32
C SER A 288 -61.65 1.77 -27.24
N ASP A 289 -61.54 3.09 -27.34
CA ASP A 289 -62.22 4.08 -26.48
C ASP A 289 -63.76 4.13 -26.73
N ASP A 290 -64.39 2.97 -26.93
CA ASP A 290 -65.83 2.82 -27.12
C ASP A 290 -66.43 1.96 -25.99
N GLU A 291 -66.34 2.44 -24.76
CA GLU A 291 -67.43 2.27 -23.77
C GLU A 291 -67.61 3.59 -23.01
N SER A 292 -68.80 4.14 -23.18
CA SER A 292 -69.27 5.47 -22.75
C SER A 292 -69.47 5.60 -21.25
#